data_AF-W1PP95-F1
#
_entry.id   AF-W1PP95-F1
#
_cell.length_a   1.000
_cell.length_b   1.000
_cell.length_c   1.000
_cell.angle_alpha   90.00
_cell.angle_beta   90.00
_cell.angle_gamma   90.00
#
_symmetry.space_group_name_H-M   'P 1'
#
loop_
_entity.id
_entity.type
_entity.pdbx_description
1 polymer ?
#
loop_
_entity_poly.entity_id
_entity_poly.type
_entity_poly.pdbx_seq_one_letter_code
_entity_poly.pdbx_strand_id
1 'polypeptide(L)'
;MVLFSTEQVQLELNQFGLLIYNANVKQLVDVRGHEYFSYLGQKTQMEAANQARVDVAEAKMKGEIGSKLRDGQTLQNAAKIDAETKIIATQRQGEGKKEEIRVKTEVKIFENEREAEVAAANSTLASKKAEWARQAQIAEVEAAKAVAIREAELQRELEKRNAMTQTEKMKANMLSRAAVEYETKVQEANAAFYERQRTIDAVLYEREKEAEGRKAAADAALYTRQQEAQAELITKQKEAEGLKALANAQAYHVKCLLEALSGDYRALRDYMMVNSGVYQEMARINAGAIQGLSPKISMWTNGSEVGSGLGSGAGAMGQVAGLYKMLPPLLATVQEQTGMLPPAWLGSLPESSE
;
A
#
# COMPACT_ATOMS: atom_id res chain seq x y z
N MET A 1 -137.22 112.59 84.00
CA MET A 1 -138.53 113.27 84.04
C MET A 1 -139.57 112.51 84.87
N VAL A 2 -139.62 111.17 84.82
CA VAL A 2 -140.60 110.36 85.59
C VAL A 2 -140.36 110.37 87.12
N LEU A 3 -139.10 110.43 87.58
CA LEU A 3 -138.78 110.51 89.02
C LEU A 3 -139.15 111.87 89.68
N PHE A 4 -139.26 112.94 88.90
CA PHE A 4 -139.44 114.30 89.43
C PHE A 4 -140.90 114.62 89.80
N SER A 5 -141.88 113.95 89.20
CA SER A 5 -143.32 114.17 89.50
C SER A 5 -143.82 113.30 90.66
N THR A 6 -143.25 112.10 90.84
CA THR A 6 -143.62 111.22 91.94
C THR A 6 -143.26 111.82 93.30
N GLU A 7 -142.15 112.57 93.40
CA GLU A 7 -141.75 113.22 94.65
C GLU A 7 -142.63 114.42 95.03
N GLN A 8 -143.06 115.25 94.07
CA GLN A 8 -143.94 116.39 94.33
C GLN A 8 -145.37 115.97 94.70
N VAL A 9 -145.91 114.96 94.02
CA VAL A 9 -147.28 114.47 94.30
C VAL A 9 -147.30 113.66 95.61
N GLN A 10 -146.22 112.94 95.93
CA GLN A 10 -146.06 112.29 97.23
C GLN A 10 -146.04 113.29 98.40
N LEU A 11 -145.54 114.51 98.17
CA LEU A 11 -145.52 115.60 99.15
C LEU A 11 -146.92 116.10 99.52
N GLU A 12 -147.85 116.18 98.55
CA GLU A 12 -149.26 116.52 98.81
C GLU A 12 -150.04 115.35 99.42
N LEU A 13 -149.84 114.12 98.94
CA LEU A 13 -150.58 112.96 99.49
C LEU A 13 -150.11 112.55 100.89
N ASN A 14 -148.92 112.94 101.33
CA ASN A 14 -148.45 112.74 102.70
C ASN A 14 -149.31 113.48 103.74
N GLN A 15 -149.93 114.62 103.40
CA GLN A 15 -150.89 115.28 104.30
C GLN A 15 -152.13 114.42 104.57
N PHE A 16 -152.46 113.53 103.63
CA PHE A 16 -153.61 112.64 103.69
C PHE A 16 -153.24 111.19 104.07
N GLY A 17 -151.97 110.93 104.38
CA GLY A 17 -151.51 109.60 104.81
C GLY A 17 -151.53 108.52 103.72
N LEU A 18 -151.51 108.89 102.44
CA LEU A 18 -151.56 107.96 101.31
C LEU A 18 -150.17 107.83 100.64
N LEU A 19 -149.71 106.60 100.41
CA LEU A 19 -148.41 106.30 99.77
C LEU A 19 -148.59 105.78 98.34
N ILE A 20 -147.92 106.41 97.38
CA ILE A 20 -147.96 106.02 95.97
C ILE A 20 -146.94 104.90 95.75
N TYR A 21 -147.43 103.69 95.49
CA TYR A 21 -146.56 102.54 95.20
C TYR A 21 -146.11 102.48 93.75
N ASN A 22 -146.95 102.95 92.82
CA ASN A 22 -146.62 102.87 91.40
C ASN A 22 -147.44 103.89 90.61
N ALA A 23 -146.76 104.67 89.76
CA ALA A 23 -147.37 105.57 88.80
C ALA A 23 -146.85 105.22 87.40
N ASN A 24 -147.75 104.91 86.48
CA ASN A 24 -147.39 104.48 85.14
C ASN A 24 -148.01 105.41 84.09
N VAL A 25 -147.19 105.93 83.18
CA VAL A 25 -147.63 106.85 82.12
C VAL A 25 -147.98 106.03 80.89
N LYS A 26 -149.23 106.11 80.43
CA LYS A 26 -149.75 105.18 79.41
C LYS A 26 -149.42 105.59 77.98
N GLN A 27 -149.61 106.87 77.63
CA GLN A 27 -149.29 107.36 76.28
C GLN A 27 -149.12 108.87 76.28
N LEU A 28 -148.03 109.35 75.69
CA LEU A 28 -147.81 110.75 75.37
C LEU A 28 -148.21 110.94 73.91
N VAL A 29 -149.26 111.72 73.67
CA VAL A 29 -149.70 112.11 72.34
C VAL A 29 -149.67 113.63 72.30
N ASP A 30 -149.14 114.18 71.21
CA ASP A 30 -149.06 115.63 71.03
C ASP A 30 -150.46 116.26 70.98
N VAL A 31 -150.58 117.43 71.59
CA VAL A 31 -151.79 118.26 71.50
C VAL A 31 -151.91 118.81 70.09
N ARG A 32 -153.14 118.85 69.56
CA ARG A 32 -153.44 119.22 68.18
C ARG A 32 -152.85 120.59 67.83
N GLY A 33 -151.78 120.60 67.03
CA GLY A 33 -151.10 121.81 66.54
C GLY A 33 -149.57 121.80 66.66
N HIS A 34 -148.97 120.88 67.42
CA HIS A 34 -147.51 120.76 67.57
C HIS A 34 -147.03 119.36 67.14
N GLU A 35 -146.00 119.29 66.30
CA GLU A 35 -145.43 118.03 65.77
C GLU A 35 -144.01 117.77 66.32
N TYR A 36 -143.80 117.94 67.62
CA TYR A 36 -142.45 117.86 68.21
C TYR A 36 -141.88 116.43 68.15
N PHE A 37 -142.73 115.41 68.34
CA PHE A 37 -142.28 114.02 68.30
C PHE A 37 -141.90 113.51 66.90
N SER A 38 -142.41 114.13 65.82
CA SER A 38 -142.05 113.72 64.45
C SER A 38 -140.61 114.13 64.09
N TYR A 39 -140.23 115.38 64.42
CA TYR A 39 -138.89 115.90 64.16
C TYR A 39 -137.80 115.21 64.98
N LEU A 40 -138.12 114.82 66.23
CA LEU A 40 -137.17 114.10 67.07
C LEU A 40 -136.85 112.69 66.50
N GLY A 41 -137.83 112.03 65.88
CA GLY A 41 -137.64 110.74 65.20
C GLY A 41 -136.76 110.84 63.95
N GLN A 42 -136.86 111.92 63.17
CA GLN A 42 -136.01 112.12 61.99
C GLN A 42 -134.54 112.40 62.37
N LYS A 43 -134.30 113.18 63.44
CA LYS A 43 -132.93 113.51 63.87
C LYS A 43 -132.16 112.26 64.34
N THR A 44 -132.80 111.39 65.12
CA THR A 44 -132.16 110.17 65.64
C THR A 44 -131.81 109.18 64.54
N GLN A 45 -132.63 109.07 63.48
CA GLN A 45 -132.33 108.21 62.33
C GLN A 45 -131.14 108.72 61.50
N MET A 46 -130.98 110.04 61.31
CA MET A 46 -129.84 110.61 60.59
C MET A 46 -128.52 110.46 61.36
N GLU A 47 -128.54 110.59 62.69
CA GLU A 47 -127.34 110.47 63.52
C GLU A 47 -126.78 109.03 63.51
N ALA A 48 -127.65 108.02 63.56
CA ALA A 48 -127.27 106.61 63.45
C ALA A 48 -126.67 106.25 62.06
N ALA A 49 -127.22 106.81 60.99
CA ALA A 49 -126.75 106.53 59.63
C ALA A 49 -125.34 107.08 59.35
N ASN A 50 -125.00 108.24 59.93
CA ASN A 50 -123.67 108.83 59.75
C ASN A 50 -122.60 108.10 60.57
N GLN A 51 -122.92 107.66 61.79
CA GLN A 51 -121.96 106.91 62.61
C GLN A 51 -121.54 105.59 61.95
N ALA A 52 -122.50 104.86 61.36
CA ALA A 52 -122.22 103.62 60.65
C ALA A 52 -121.28 103.80 59.43
N ARG A 53 -121.33 104.96 58.76
CA ARG A 53 -120.44 105.25 57.61
C ARG A 53 -118.99 105.48 58.05
N VAL A 54 -118.76 106.08 59.20
CA VAL A 54 -117.41 106.33 59.73
C VAL A 54 -116.73 105.01 60.11
N ASP A 55 -117.45 104.13 60.81
CA ASP A 55 -116.90 102.85 61.27
C ASP A 55 -116.51 101.93 60.09
N VAL A 56 -117.27 101.93 59.00
CA VAL A 56 -116.95 101.17 57.78
C VAL A 56 -115.70 101.68 57.08
N ALA A 57 -115.46 102.99 57.11
CA ALA A 57 -114.27 103.60 56.49
C ALA A 57 -112.99 103.24 57.27
N GLU A 58 -113.03 103.28 58.61
CA GLU A 58 -111.87 102.90 59.44
C GLU A 58 -111.51 101.42 59.31
N ALA A 59 -112.51 100.54 59.25
CA ALA A 59 -112.28 99.10 59.11
C ALA A 59 -111.58 98.74 57.78
N LYS A 60 -111.96 99.39 56.68
CA LYS A 60 -111.31 99.20 55.37
C LYS A 60 -109.84 99.62 55.39
N MET A 61 -109.53 100.76 56.02
CA MET A 61 -108.15 101.25 56.12
C MET A 61 -107.23 100.28 56.88
N LYS A 62 -107.70 99.69 57.99
CA LYS A 62 -106.93 98.70 58.76
C LYS A 62 -106.71 97.39 57.99
N GLY A 63 -107.69 96.95 57.20
CA GLY A 63 -107.59 95.72 56.40
C GLY A 63 -106.51 95.82 55.31
N GLU A 64 -106.50 96.91 54.55
CA GLU A 64 -105.55 97.11 53.45
C GLU A 64 -104.09 97.24 53.93
N ILE A 65 -103.86 97.92 55.05
CA ILE A 65 -102.52 98.04 55.64
C ILE A 65 -102.01 96.67 56.13
N GLY A 66 -102.88 95.85 56.72
CA GLY A 66 -102.54 94.51 57.18
C GLY A 66 -102.17 93.54 56.05
N SER A 67 -102.82 93.65 54.88
CA SER A 67 -102.51 92.78 53.73
C SER A 67 -101.12 93.08 53.14
N LYS A 68 -100.81 94.37 52.91
CA LYS A 68 -99.52 94.74 52.31
C LYS A 68 -98.31 94.41 53.18
N LEU A 69 -98.46 94.44 54.50
CA LEU A 69 -97.37 94.13 55.43
C LEU A 69 -97.01 92.64 55.42
N ARG A 70 -97.99 91.75 55.22
CA ARG A 70 -97.78 90.30 55.06
C ARG A 70 -97.07 89.97 53.76
N ASP A 71 -97.44 90.63 52.66
CA ASP A 71 -96.84 90.40 51.34
C ASP A 71 -95.36 90.82 51.28
N GLY A 72 -94.98 91.88 52.00
CA GLY A 72 -93.57 92.28 52.12
C GLY A 72 -92.72 91.25 52.86
N GLN A 73 -93.27 90.61 53.90
CA GLN A 73 -92.55 89.60 54.70
C GLN A 73 -92.37 88.28 53.94
N THR A 74 -93.37 87.84 53.16
CA THR A 74 -93.25 86.63 52.34
C THR A 74 -92.18 86.78 51.25
N LEU A 75 -92.10 87.96 50.60
CA LEU A 75 -91.08 88.22 49.59
C LEU A 75 -89.65 88.22 50.15
N GLN A 76 -89.42 88.79 51.35
CA GLN A 76 -88.10 88.77 51.98
C GLN A 76 -87.64 87.36 52.39
N ASN A 77 -88.56 86.54 52.89
CA ASN A 77 -88.24 85.18 53.32
C ASN A 77 -87.93 84.27 52.13
N ALA A 78 -88.66 84.41 51.02
CA ALA A 78 -88.37 83.65 49.79
C ALA A 78 -86.94 83.93 49.26
N ALA A 79 -86.52 85.20 49.26
CA ALA A 79 -85.20 85.60 48.78
C ALA A 79 -84.04 85.02 49.62
N LYS A 80 -84.21 84.87 50.94
CA LYS A 80 -83.19 84.27 51.82
C LYS A 80 -83.02 82.78 51.55
N ILE A 81 -84.11 82.04 51.38
CA ILE A 81 -84.09 80.59 51.16
C ILE A 81 -83.43 80.25 49.82
N ASP A 82 -83.69 81.01 48.76
CA ASP A 82 -83.07 80.80 47.44
C ASP A 82 -81.55 81.01 47.45
N ALA A 83 -81.07 81.97 48.25
CA ALA A 83 -79.63 82.21 48.41
C ALA A 83 -78.93 81.04 49.13
N GLU A 84 -79.51 80.55 50.22
CA GLU A 84 -78.97 79.40 50.97
C GLU A 84 -78.98 78.12 50.15
N THR A 85 -80.03 77.90 49.36
CA THR A 85 -80.15 76.71 48.50
C THR A 85 -79.08 76.65 47.42
N LYS A 86 -78.72 77.80 46.81
CA LYS A 86 -77.64 77.88 45.81
C LYS A 86 -76.27 77.56 46.38
N ILE A 87 -75.97 78.02 47.60
CA ILE A 87 -74.68 77.78 48.25
C ILE A 87 -74.49 76.28 48.53
N ILE A 88 -75.51 75.64 49.11
CA ILE A 88 -75.48 74.20 49.42
C ILE A 88 -75.31 73.34 48.16
N ALA A 89 -75.99 73.70 47.07
CA ALA A 89 -75.87 73.00 45.79
C ALA A 89 -74.44 73.08 45.22
N THR A 90 -73.81 74.25 45.26
CA THR A 90 -72.43 74.42 44.77
C THR A 90 -71.40 73.70 45.63
N GLN A 91 -71.58 73.66 46.96
CA GLN A 91 -70.66 72.99 47.87
C GLN A 91 -70.68 71.46 47.70
N ARG A 92 -71.88 70.86 47.61
CA ARG A 92 -72.02 69.41 47.34
C ARG A 92 -71.42 68.98 46.01
N GLN A 93 -71.51 69.83 44.98
CA GLN A 93 -70.92 69.53 43.68
C GLN A 93 -69.38 69.61 43.69
N GLY A 94 -68.80 70.48 44.52
CA GLY A 94 -67.35 70.57 44.71
C GLY A 94 -66.78 69.35 45.45
N GLU A 95 -67.48 68.86 46.47
CA GLU A 95 -67.08 67.66 47.24
C GLU A 95 -67.20 66.38 46.39
N GLY A 96 -68.28 66.21 45.63
CA GLY A 96 -68.44 65.04 44.75
C GLY A 96 -67.33 64.91 43.69
N LYS A 97 -66.90 66.03 43.08
CA LYS A 97 -65.81 66.02 42.09
C LYS A 97 -64.45 65.68 42.70
N LYS A 98 -64.19 66.09 43.94
CA LYS A 98 -62.92 65.75 44.62
C LYS A 98 -62.84 64.25 44.91
N GLU A 99 -63.94 63.68 45.38
CA GLU A 99 -64.00 62.25 45.69
C GLU A 99 -63.89 61.39 44.42
N GLU A 100 -64.52 61.81 43.33
CA GLU A 100 -64.43 61.13 42.04
C GLU A 100 -62.99 61.15 41.48
N ILE A 101 -62.28 62.27 41.60
CA ILE A 101 -60.88 62.38 41.20
C ILE A 101 -60.00 61.45 42.05
N ARG A 102 -60.22 61.41 43.38
CA ARG A 102 -59.43 60.56 44.28
C ARG A 102 -59.60 59.08 43.94
N VAL A 103 -60.84 58.62 43.77
CA VAL A 103 -61.13 57.23 43.39
C VAL A 103 -60.54 56.91 42.01
N LYS A 104 -60.65 57.81 41.03
CA LYS A 104 -60.03 57.62 39.71
C LYS A 104 -58.50 57.55 39.78
N THR A 105 -57.85 58.32 40.65
CA THR A 105 -56.41 58.24 40.83
C THR A 105 -55.97 56.95 41.51
N GLU A 106 -56.70 56.50 42.53
CA GLU A 106 -56.43 55.24 43.23
C GLU A 106 -56.58 54.04 42.29
N VAL A 107 -57.64 54.00 41.47
CA VAL A 107 -57.84 52.96 40.46
C VAL A 107 -56.70 52.94 39.45
N LYS A 108 -56.28 54.10 38.93
CA LYS A 108 -55.17 54.19 37.98
C LYS A 108 -53.82 53.75 38.56
N ILE A 109 -53.55 54.06 39.84
CA ILE A 109 -52.34 53.62 40.52
C ILE A 109 -52.36 52.09 40.64
N PHE A 110 -53.49 51.51 41.06
CA PHE A 110 -53.64 50.06 41.17
C PHE A 110 -53.51 49.35 39.81
N GLU A 111 -54.10 49.89 38.74
CA GLU A 111 -53.95 49.38 37.38
C GLU A 111 -52.48 49.38 36.94
N ASN A 112 -51.77 50.49 37.14
CA ASN A 112 -50.35 50.60 36.80
C ASN A 112 -49.47 49.64 37.62
N GLU A 113 -49.75 49.48 38.92
CA GLU A 113 -49.02 48.53 39.78
C GLU A 113 -49.24 47.09 39.31
N ARG A 114 -50.48 46.72 38.97
CA ARG A 114 -50.79 45.39 38.43
C ARG A 114 -50.17 45.16 37.06
N GLU A 115 -50.20 46.15 36.18
CA GLU A 115 -49.52 46.05 34.89
C GLU A 115 -48.00 45.89 35.05
N ALA A 116 -47.38 46.61 35.99
CA ALA A 116 -45.95 46.47 36.29
C ALA A 116 -45.62 45.08 36.87
N GLU A 117 -46.44 44.56 37.78
CA GLU A 117 -46.31 43.19 38.32
C GLU A 117 -46.45 42.14 37.21
N VAL A 118 -47.45 42.28 36.34
CA VAL A 118 -47.68 41.37 35.21
C VAL A 118 -46.52 41.46 34.21
N ALA A 119 -46.00 42.64 33.92
CA ALA A 119 -44.85 42.82 33.04
C ALA A 119 -43.57 42.20 33.63
N ALA A 120 -43.33 42.36 34.94
CA ALA A 120 -42.20 41.72 35.63
C ALA A 120 -42.34 40.19 35.66
N ALA A 121 -43.54 39.67 35.93
CA ALA A 121 -43.84 38.25 35.88
C ALA A 121 -43.66 37.67 34.46
N ASN A 122 -44.07 38.41 33.43
CA ASN A 122 -43.88 38.01 32.03
C ASN A 122 -42.42 38.05 31.60
N SER A 123 -41.65 39.07 32.02
CA SER A 123 -40.21 39.15 31.75
C SER A 123 -39.45 37.99 32.41
N THR A 124 -39.76 37.69 33.67
CA THR A 124 -39.14 36.57 34.39
C THR A 124 -39.55 35.22 33.77
N LEU A 125 -40.81 35.03 33.38
CA LEU A 125 -41.24 33.85 32.61
C LEU A 125 -40.52 33.73 31.27
N ALA A 126 -40.35 34.83 30.54
CA ALA A 126 -39.65 34.85 29.27
C ALA A 126 -38.17 34.50 29.44
N SER A 127 -37.50 35.05 30.46
CA SER A 127 -36.10 34.73 30.78
C SER A 127 -35.92 33.24 31.10
N LYS A 128 -36.78 32.66 31.96
CA LYS A 128 -36.74 31.23 32.31
C LYS A 128 -37.04 30.34 31.10
N LYS A 129 -38.00 30.72 30.25
CA LYS A 129 -38.28 30.00 29.00
C LYS A 129 -37.07 30.01 28.06
N ALA A 130 -36.37 31.15 27.94
CA ALA A 130 -35.17 31.26 27.12
C ALA A 130 -34.00 30.42 27.69
N GLU A 131 -33.83 30.41 29.01
CA GLU A 131 -32.84 29.56 29.69
C GLU A 131 -33.11 28.08 29.47
N TRP A 132 -34.34 27.62 29.64
CA TRP A 132 -34.71 26.23 29.38
C TRP A 132 -34.55 25.84 27.91
N ALA A 133 -34.93 26.72 26.98
CA ALA A 133 -34.72 26.50 25.55
C ALA A 133 -33.23 26.39 25.21
N ARG A 134 -32.39 27.25 25.78
CA ARG A 134 -30.93 27.21 25.62
C ARG A 134 -30.34 25.93 26.23
N GLN A 135 -30.76 25.54 27.42
CA GLN A 135 -30.31 24.30 28.06
C GLN A 135 -30.72 23.06 27.24
N ALA A 136 -31.94 23.03 26.70
CA ALA A 136 -32.40 21.95 25.82
C ALA A 136 -31.55 21.86 24.55
N GLN A 137 -31.27 22.99 23.89
CA GLN A 137 -30.40 23.03 22.70
C GLN A 137 -28.96 22.62 23.00
N ILE A 138 -28.40 23.04 24.13
CA ILE A 138 -27.06 22.62 24.55
C ILE A 138 -27.02 21.11 24.77
N ALA A 139 -28.00 20.56 25.48
CA ALA A 139 -28.09 19.12 25.73
C ALA A 139 -28.24 18.31 24.42
N GLU A 140 -29.02 18.80 23.47
CA GLU A 140 -29.19 18.19 22.14
C GLU A 140 -27.88 18.21 21.33
N VAL A 141 -27.18 19.35 21.31
CA VAL A 141 -25.90 19.48 20.60
C VAL A 141 -24.80 18.65 21.28
N GLU A 142 -24.75 18.60 22.60
CA GLU A 142 -23.81 17.76 23.35
C GLU A 142 -24.06 16.28 23.08
N ALA A 143 -25.32 15.83 23.08
CA ALA A 143 -25.68 14.47 22.70
C ALA A 143 -25.27 14.15 21.26
N ALA A 144 -25.57 15.04 20.31
CA ALA A 144 -25.19 14.87 18.90
C ALA A 144 -23.67 14.84 18.71
N LYS A 145 -22.92 15.72 19.39
CA LYS A 145 -21.45 15.73 19.37
C LYS A 145 -20.85 14.49 20.02
N ALA A 146 -21.43 14.00 21.12
CA ALA A 146 -20.97 12.77 21.77
C ALA A 146 -21.14 11.55 20.85
N VAL A 147 -22.24 11.47 20.11
CA VAL A 147 -22.45 10.44 19.08
C VAL A 147 -21.40 10.58 17.97
N ALA A 148 -21.19 11.79 17.44
CA ALA A 148 -20.22 12.03 16.38
C ALA A 148 -18.76 11.72 16.79
N ILE A 149 -18.37 12.03 18.04
CA ILE A 149 -17.03 11.70 18.57
C ILE A 149 -16.87 10.18 18.64
N ARG A 150 -17.85 9.46 19.21
CA ARG A 150 -17.81 8.00 19.27
C ARG A 150 -17.75 7.37 17.88
N GLU A 151 -18.52 7.88 16.94
CA GLU A 151 -18.50 7.39 15.56
C GLU A 151 -17.12 7.62 14.91
N ALA A 152 -16.52 8.80 15.09
CA ALA A 152 -15.17 9.09 14.60
C ALA A 152 -14.07 8.24 15.29
N GLU A 153 -14.21 7.96 16.58
CA GLU A 153 -13.32 7.05 17.32
C GLU A 153 -13.43 5.62 16.77
N LEU A 154 -14.65 5.11 16.62
CA LEU A 154 -14.91 3.78 16.06
C LEU A 154 -14.40 3.65 14.62
N GLN A 155 -14.57 4.69 13.79
CA GLN A 155 -14.01 4.71 12.44
C GLN A 155 -12.48 4.64 12.45
N ARG A 156 -11.81 5.43 13.31
CA ARG A 156 -10.34 5.35 13.46
C ARG A 156 -9.87 3.99 13.95
N GLU A 157 -10.59 3.37 14.88
CA GLU A 157 -10.28 2.02 15.35
C GLU A 157 -10.45 0.98 14.25
N LEU A 158 -11.53 1.08 13.47
CA LEU A 158 -11.80 0.19 12.34
C LEU A 158 -10.72 0.32 11.25
N GLU A 159 -10.30 1.54 10.92
CA GLU A 159 -9.20 1.78 9.98
C GLU A 159 -7.87 1.23 10.49
N LYS A 160 -7.52 1.46 11.76
CA LYS A 160 -6.33 0.86 12.38
C LYS A 160 -6.37 -0.65 12.33
N ARG A 161 -7.53 -1.24 12.64
CA ARG A 161 -7.72 -2.70 12.63
C ARG A 161 -7.61 -3.25 11.21
N ASN A 162 -8.18 -2.57 10.22
CA ASN A 162 -8.06 -2.91 8.81
C ASN A 162 -6.62 -2.78 8.29
N ALA A 163 -5.89 -1.74 8.71
CA ALA A 163 -4.48 -1.59 8.39
C ALA A 163 -3.65 -2.73 9.00
N MET A 164 -3.89 -3.08 10.27
CA MET A 164 -3.22 -4.20 10.93
C MET A 164 -3.51 -5.52 10.21
N THR A 165 -4.77 -5.84 9.91
CA THR A 165 -5.11 -7.09 9.21
C THR A 165 -4.51 -7.14 7.80
N GLN A 166 -4.43 -6.02 7.09
CA GLN A 166 -3.72 -5.96 5.81
C GLN A 166 -2.22 -6.22 5.97
N THR A 167 -1.56 -5.62 6.97
CA THR A 167 -0.13 -5.87 7.22
C THR A 167 0.13 -7.32 7.63
N GLU A 168 -0.74 -7.92 8.43
CA GLU A 168 -0.64 -9.34 8.81
C GLU A 168 -0.84 -10.24 7.60
N LYS A 169 -1.83 -9.94 6.74
CA LYS A 169 -2.05 -10.67 5.48
C LYS A 169 -0.85 -10.55 4.54
N MET A 170 -0.26 -9.36 4.40
CA MET A 170 0.95 -9.16 3.60
C MET A 170 2.14 -9.92 4.19
N LYS A 171 2.35 -9.85 5.51
CA LYS A 171 3.40 -10.62 6.19
C LYS A 171 3.20 -12.12 6.00
N ALA A 172 1.99 -12.63 6.16
CA ALA A 172 1.69 -14.04 5.93
C ALA A 172 1.97 -14.45 4.47
N ASN A 173 1.58 -13.63 3.50
CA ASN A 173 1.86 -13.87 2.08
C ASN A 173 3.35 -13.81 1.75
N MET A 174 4.11 -12.90 2.36
CA MET A 174 5.56 -12.81 2.17
C MET A 174 6.27 -13.99 2.82
N LEU A 175 5.86 -14.39 4.02
CA LEU A 175 6.43 -15.55 4.72
C LEU A 175 6.12 -16.85 3.98
N SER A 176 4.90 -17.03 3.46
CA SER A 176 4.55 -18.22 2.68
C SER A 176 5.33 -18.28 1.36
N ARG A 177 5.45 -17.15 0.64
CA ARG A 177 6.30 -17.08 -0.56
C ARG A 177 7.76 -17.36 -0.26
N ALA A 178 8.32 -16.73 0.78
CA ALA A 178 9.70 -16.95 1.19
C ALA A 178 9.96 -18.40 1.62
N ALA A 179 9.00 -19.04 2.31
CA ALA A 179 9.10 -20.45 2.68
C ALA A 179 9.10 -21.36 1.45
N VAL A 180 8.19 -21.14 0.48
CA VAL A 180 8.16 -21.90 -0.77
C VAL A 180 9.42 -21.67 -1.61
N GLU A 181 9.90 -20.43 -1.73
CA GLU A 181 11.16 -20.10 -2.41
C GLU A 181 12.37 -20.73 -1.72
N TYR A 182 12.37 -20.80 -0.39
CA TYR A 182 13.41 -21.49 0.35
C TYR A 182 13.37 -23.00 0.11
N GLU A 183 12.19 -23.63 0.23
CA GLU A 183 12.01 -25.06 -0.01
C GLU A 183 12.37 -25.45 -1.44
N THR A 184 11.93 -24.68 -2.44
CA THR A 184 12.28 -24.91 -3.86
C THR A 184 13.78 -24.83 -4.08
N LYS A 185 14.47 -23.80 -3.57
CA LYS A 185 15.94 -23.70 -3.68
C LYS A 185 16.67 -24.84 -2.96
N VAL A 186 16.16 -25.29 -1.80
CA VAL A 186 16.72 -26.45 -1.09
C VAL A 186 16.55 -27.73 -1.92
N GLN A 187 15.37 -27.94 -2.51
CA GLN A 187 15.12 -29.11 -3.38
C GLN A 187 15.97 -29.07 -4.65
N GLU A 188 16.09 -27.91 -5.30
CA GLU A 188 16.96 -27.72 -6.48
C GLU A 188 18.44 -27.97 -6.14
N ALA A 189 18.92 -27.43 -5.02
CA ALA A 189 20.29 -27.66 -4.56
C ALA A 189 20.54 -29.13 -4.23
N ASN A 190 19.59 -29.80 -3.58
CA ASN A 190 19.67 -31.23 -3.27
C ASN A 190 19.63 -32.09 -4.54
N ALA A 191 18.78 -31.75 -5.51
CA ALA A 191 18.71 -32.43 -6.80
C ALA A 191 20.03 -32.29 -7.56
N ALA A 192 20.57 -31.06 -7.66
CA ALA A 192 21.85 -30.81 -8.30
C ALA A 192 23.02 -31.52 -7.59
N PHE A 193 22.99 -31.60 -6.25
CA PHE A 193 23.96 -32.38 -5.49
C PHE A 193 23.88 -33.86 -5.82
N TYR A 194 22.68 -34.43 -5.85
CA TYR A 194 22.46 -35.84 -6.14
C TYR A 194 22.85 -36.21 -7.59
N GLU A 195 22.51 -35.36 -8.56
CA GLU A 195 22.95 -35.51 -9.95
C GLU A 195 24.48 -35.52 -10.03
N ARG A 196 25.15 -34.53 -9.43
CA ARG A 196 26.62 -34.48 -9.39
C ARG A 196 27.22 -35.72 -8.77
N GLN A 197 26.68 -36.18 -7.63
CA GLN A 197 27.14 -37.39 -6.98
C GLN A 197 27.01 -38.61 -7.90
N ARG A 198 25.86 -38.78 -8.56
CA ARG A 198 25.66 -39.86 -9.53
C ARG A 198 26.61 -39.78 -10.72
N THR A 199 26.89 -38.58 -11.25
CA THR A 199 27.87 -38.42 -12.33
C THR A 199 29.29 -38.76 -11.89
N ILE A 200 29.69 -38.36 -10.67
CA ILE A 200 31.00 -38.67 -10.12
C ILE A 200 31.12 -40.18 -9.89
N ASP A 201 30.10 -40.80 -9.31
CA ASP A 201 30.07 -42.26 -9.07
C ASP A 201 30.11 -43.04 -10.39
N ALA A 202 29.40 -42.58 -11.42
CA ALA A 202 29.44 -43.19 -12.75
C ALA A 202 30.83 -43.09 -13.38
N VAL A 203 31.46 -41.91 -13.35
CA VAL A 203 32.83 -41.71 -13.87
C VAL A 203 33.85 -42.52 -13.07
N LEU A 204 33.69 -42.62 -11.75
CA LEU A 204 34.54 -43.46 -10.91
C LEU A 204 34.41 -44.92 -11.33
N TYR A 205 33.18 -45.42 -11.47
CA TYR A 205 32.90 -46.79 -11.88
C TYR A 205 33.46 -47.12 -13.28
N GLU A 206 33.29 -46.21 -14.24
CA GLU A 206 33.88 -46.35 -15.59
C GLU A 206 35.40 -46.44 -15.51
N ARG A 207 36.06 -45.56 -14.75
CA ARG A 207 37.52 -45.58 -14.56
C ARG A 207 38.00 -46.84 -13.86
N GLU A 208 37.28 -47.33 -12.87
CA GLU A 208 37.58 -48.60 -12.20
C GLU A 208 37.51 -49.76 -13.18
N LYS A 209 36.46 -49.82 -14.01
CA LYS A 209 36.31 -50.86 -15.05
C LYS A 209 37.36 -50.77 -16.14
N GLU A 210 37.71 -49.56 -16.59
CA GLU A 210 38.81 -49.37 -17.53
C GLU A 210 40.16 -49.80 -16.94
N ALA A 211 40.42 -49.48 -15.67
CA ALA A 211 41.64 -49.88 -14.98
C ALA A 211 41.71 -51.40 -14.79
N GLU A 212 40.61 -52.05 -14.40
CA GLU A 212 40.49 -53.51 -14.34
C GLU A 212 40.71 -54.14 -15.73
N GLY A 213 40.10 -53.58 -16.77
CA GLY A 213 40.28 -54.04 -18.15
C GLY A 213 41.73 -53.92 -18.62
N ARG A 214 42.42 -52.82 -18.29
CA ARG A 214 43.85 -52.63 -18.60
C ARG A 214 44.74 -53.61 -17.83
N LYS A 215 44.44 -53.88 -16.56
CA LYS A 215 45.16 -54.89 -15.76
C LYS A 215 44.99 -56.29 -16.37
N ALA A 216 43.75 -56.69 -16.65
CA ALA A 216 43.47 -57.98 -17.28
C ALA A 216 44.12 -58.12 -18.67
N ALA A 217 44.12 -57.07 -19.48
CA ALA A 217 44.80 -57.06 -20.78
C ALA A 217 46.33 -57.15 -20.64
N ALA A 218 46.92 -56.46 -19.66
CA ALA A 218 48.34 -56.56 -19.37
C ALA A 218 48.72 -57.96 -18.87
N ASP A 219 47.93 -58.54 -17.97
CA ASP A 219 48.14 -59.89 -17.44
C ASP A 219 48.00 -60.94 -18.56
N ALA A 220 47.02 -60.79 -19.44
CA ALA A 220 46.87 -61.63 -20.63
C ALA A 220 48.09 -61.51 -21.56
N ALA A 221 48.59 -60.29 -21.81
CA ALA A 221 49.77 -60.07 -22.66
C ALA A 221 51.07 -60.61 -22.02
N LEU A 222 51.19 -60.57 -20.70
CA LEU A 222 52.31 -61.20 -20.00
C LEU A 222 52.22 -62.71 -20.12
N TYR A 223 51.02 -63.28 -19.96
CA TYR A 223 50.80 -64.72 -20.10
C TYR A 223 51.11 -65.22 -21.51
N THR A 224 50.67 -64.52 -22.56
CA THR A 224 50.98 -64.90 -23.95
C THR A 224 52.49 -64.88 -24.21
N ARG A 225 53.18 -63.80 -23.80
CA ARG A 225 54.65 -63.71 -23.95
C ARG A 225 55.39 -64.79 -23.16
N GLN A 226 54.90 -65.15 -21.97
CA GLN A 226 55.47 -66.26 -21.19
C GLN A 226 55.33 -67.59 -21.93
N GLN A 227 54.15 -67.86 -22.52
CA GLN A 227 53.91 -69.07 -23.29
C GLN A 227 54.75 -69.13 -24.57
N GLU A 228 54.87 -68.03 -25.30
CA GLU A 228 55.71 -67.92 -26.49
C GLU A 228 57.20 -68.16 -26.15
N ALA A 229 57.70 -67.50 -25.10
CA ALA A 229 59.08 -67.68 -24.64
C ALA A 229 59.34 -69.11 -24.15
N GLN A 230 58.38 -69.73 -23.45
CA GLN A 230 58.49 -71.13 -23.03
C GLN A 230 58.47 -72.08 -24.23
N ALA A 231 57.62 -71.82 -25.22
CA ALA A 231 57.58 -72.60 -26.46
C ALA A 231 58.92 -72.52 -27.20
N GLU A 232 59.48 -71.33 -27.38
CA GLU A 232 60.80 -71.14 -28.01
C GLU A 232 61.94 -71.82 -27.24
N LEU A 233 61.88 -71.81 -25.90
CA LEU A 233 62.86 -72.50 -25.07
C LEU A 233 62.77 -74.01 -25.30
N ILE A 234 61.56 -74.56 -25.31
CA ILE A 234 61.33 -75.99 -25.54
C ILE A 234 61.77 -76.38 -26.96
N THR A 235 61.46 -75.59 -27.99
CA THR A 235 61.90 -75.90 -29.36
C THR A 235 63.42 -75.93 -29.45
N LYS A 236 64.11 -74.89 -28.93
CA LYS A 236 65.59 -74.86 -28.94
C LYS A 236 66.20 -75.98 -28.11
N GLN A 237 65.60 -76.36 -26.98
CA GLN A 237 66.05 -77.52 -26.20
C GLN A 237 65.89 -78.81 -26.99
N LYS A 238 64.75 -79.03 -27.65
CA LYS A 238 64.49 -80.21 -28.47
C LYS A 238 65.39 -80.27 -29.70
N GLU A 239 65.66 -79.14 -30.35
CA GLU A 239 66.63 -79.02 -31.44
C GLU A 239 68.04 -79.36 -30.94
N ALA A 240 68.46 -78.83 -29.78
CA ALA A 240 69.76 -79.14 -29.20
C ALA A 240 69.88 -80.62 -28.79
N GLU A 241 68.83 -81.22 -28.22
CA GLU A 241 68.75 -82.66 -27.93
C GLU A 241 68.86 -83.48 -29.23
N GLY A 242 68.15 -83.08 -30.29
CA GLY A 242 68.20 -83.72 -31.61
C GLY A 242 69.61 -83.65 -32.22
N LEU A 243 70.26 -82.49 -32.18
CA LEU A 243 71.64 -82.32 -32.66
C LEU A 243 72.63 -83.16 -31.85
N LYS A 244 72.48 -83.22 -30.52
CA LYS A 244 73.30 -84.10 -29.67
C LYS A 244 73.09 -85.57 -30.03
N ALA A 245 71.85 -86.00 -30.26
CA ALA A 245 71.55 -87.37 -30.67
C ALA A 245 72.17 -87.71 -32.03
N LEU A 246 72.08 -86.81 -33.02
CA LEU A 246 72.73 -86.97 -34.32
C LEU A 246 74.26 -87.01 -34.20
N ALA A 247 74.86 -86.10 -33.42
CA ALA A 247 76.30 -86.08 -33.18
C ALA A 247 76.77 -87.36 -32.48
N ASN A 248 76.01 -87.87 -31.51
CA ASN A 248 76.30 -89.14 -30.85
C ASN A 248 76.18 -90.32 -31.82
N ALA A 249 75.18 -90.33 -32.70
CA ALA A 249 75.02 -91.36 -33.73
C ALA A 249 76.19 -91.34 -34.74
N GLN A 250 76.64 -90.15 -35.17
CA GLN A 250 77.81 -89.99 -36.03
C GLN A 250 79.10 -90.44 -35.31
N ALA A 251 79.28 -90.05 -34.04
CA ALA A 251 80.43 -90.47 -33.24
C ALA A 251 80.45 -92.00 -33.05
N TYR A 252 79.29 -92.60 -32.78
CA TYR A 252 79.15 -94.06 -32.72
C TYR A 252 79.48 -94.72 -34.05
N HIS A 253 78.98 -94.18 -35.17
CA HIS A 253 79.28 -94.69 -36.50
C HIS A 253 80.78 -94.68 -36.81
N VAL A 254 81.45 -93.55 -36.56
CA VAL A 254 82.90 -93.40 -36.76
C VAL A 254 83.67 -94.36 -35.84
N LYS A 255 83.23 -94.52 -34.59
CA LYS A 255 83.82 -95.45 -33.64
C LYS A 255 83.70 -96.91 -34.11
N CYS A 256 82.52 -97.34 -34.56
CA CYS A 256 82.33 -98.69 -35.09
C CYS A 256 83.17 -98.96 -36.34
N LEU A 257 83.30 -97.97 -37.25
CA LEU A 257 84.19 -98.09 -38.41
C LEU A 257 85.66 -98.22 -37.99
N LEU A 258 86.10 -97.41 -37.01
CA LEU A 258 87.45 -97.48 -36.48
C LEU A 258 87.73 -98.84 -35.83
N GLU A 259 86.78 -99.39 -35.06
CA GLU A 259 86.87 -100.73 -34.47
C GLU A 259 86.93 -101.82 -35.54
N ALA A 260 86.11 -101.74 -36.58
CA ALA A 260 86.11 -102.69 -37.70
C ALA A 260 87.43 -102.66 -38.51
N LEU A 261 88.07 -101.49 -38.60
CA LEU A 261 89.36 -101.27 -39.26
C LEU A 261 90.55 -101.49 -38.31
N SER A 262 90.36 -102.17 -37.17
CA SER A 262 91.40 -102.49 -36.19
C SER A 262 92.15 -101.28 -35.62
N GLY A 263 91.53 -100.10 -35.62
CA GLY A 263 92.12 -98.87 -35.10
C GLY A 263 93.04 -98.12 -36.05
N ASP A 264 93.18 -98.53 -37.32
CA ASP A 264 94.02 -97.81 -38.28
C ASP A 264 93.34 -96.52 -38.78
N TYR A 265 93.83 -95.40 -38.26
CA TYR A 265 93.36 -94.05 -38.62
C TYR A 265 93.54 -93.73 -40.10
N ARG A 266 94.61 -94.23 -40.76
CA ARG A 266 94.89 -93.90 -42.17
C ARG A 266 93.83 -94.51 -43.09
N ALA A 267 93.51 -95.79 -42.87
CA ALA A 267 92.47 -96.48 -43.61
C ALA A 267 91.09 -95.84 -43.40
N LEU A 268 90.75 -95.45 -42.17
CA LEU A 268 89.49 -94.77 -41.87
C LEU A 268 89.39 -93.42 -42.59
N ARG A 269 90.44 -92.59 -42.52
CA ARG A 269 90.48 -91.29 -43.19
C ARG A 269 90.27 -91.46 -44.69
N ASP A 270 91.01 -92.38 -45.31
CA ASP A 270 90.94 -92.60 -46.75
C ASP A 270 89.54 -93.11 -47.16
N TYR A 271 88.95 -94.03 -46.40
CA TYR A 271 87.57 -94.48 -46.60
C TYR A 271 86.56 -93.32 -46.48
N MET A 272 86.68 -92.49 -45.45
CA MET A 272 85.80 -91.33 -45.26
C MET A 272 85.94 -90.33 -46.42
N MET A 273 87.17 -90.05 -46.89
CA MET A 273 87.40 -89.14 -48.03
C MET A 273 86.84 -89.68 -49.34
N VAL A 274 86.90 -91.00 -49.56
CA VAL A 274 86.28 -91.64 -50.72
C VAL A 274 84.75 -91.60 -50.62
N ASN A 275 84.17 -91.97 -49.46
CA ASN A 275 82.72 -92.02 -49.29
C ASN A 275 82.06 -90.64 -49.30
N SER A 276 82.72 -89.63 -48.73
CA SER A 276 82.27 -88.23 -48.81
C SER A 276 82.51 -87.59 -50.18
N GLY A 277 83.15 -88.30 -51.12
CA GLY A 277 83.34 -87.82 -52.48
C GLY A 277 84.36 -86.68 -52.62
N VAL A 278 85.22 -86.46 -51.62
CA VAL A 278 86.19 -85.34 -51.61
C VAL A 278 87.05 -85.34 -52.87
N TYR A 279 87.47 -86.51 -53.36
CA TYR A 279 88.26 -86.59 -54.60
C TYR A 279 87.47 -86.16 -55.85
N GLN A 280 86.16 -86.47 -55.90
CA GLN A 280 85.30 -86.04 -56.99
C GLN A 280 85.08 -84.52 -56.93
N GLU A 281 84.88 -83.96 -55.73
CA GLU A 281 84.75 -82.52 -55.52
C GLU A 281 86.05 -81.77 -55.83
N MET A 282 87.20 -82.27 -55.38
CA MET A 282 88.51 -81.70 -55.70
C MET A 282 88.77 -81.73 -57.21
N ALA A 283 88.46 -82.84 -57.88
CA ALA A 283 88.58 -82.93 -59.33
C ALA A 283 87.64 -81.92 -60.03
N ARG A 284 86.40 -81.76 -59.55
CA ARG A 284 85.44 -80.78 -60.07
C ARG A 284 85.92 -79.34 -59.87
N ILE A 285 86.43 -78.99 -58.69
CA ILE A 285 86.96 -77.66 -58.38
C ILE A 285 88.21 -77.37 -59.23
N ASN A 286 89.13 -78.33 -59.33
CA ASN A 286 90.33 -78.19 -60.16
C ASN A 286 89.99 -78.07 -61.64
N ALA A 287 89.05 -78.88 -62.14
CA ALA A 287 88.56 -78.78 -63.50
C ALA A 287 87.91 -77.41 -63.75
N GLY A 288 87.08 -76.92 -62.82
CA GLY A 288 86.49 -75.58 -62.88
C GLY A 288 87.53 -74.46 -62.87
N ALA A 289 88.62 -74.61 -62.10
CA ALA A 289 89.73 -73.65 -62.08
C ALA A 289 90.54 -73.64 -63.39
N ILE A 290 90.66 -74.79 -64.07
CA ILE A 290 91.35 -74.91 -65.38
C ILE A 290 90.42 -74.47 -66.54
N GLN A 291 89.11 -74.61 -66.37
CA GLN A 291 88.07 -74.26 -67.33
C GLN A 291 87.97 -72.74 -67.50
N GLY A 292 88.86 -72.18 -68.34
CA GLY A 292 88.97 -70.74 -68.62
C GLY A 292 90.39 -70.24 -68.83
N LEU A 293 91.42 -71.05 -68.53
CA LEU A 293 92.81 -70.72 -68.84
C LEU A 293 93.09 -70.92 -70.35
N SER A 294 93.46 -69.85 -71.04
CA SER A 294 93.93 -69.86 -72.44
C SER A 294 95.44 -69.60 -72.51
N PRO A 295 96.31 -70.57 -72.17
CA PRO A 295 97.75 -70.35 -72.25
C PRO A 295 98.18 -70.18 -73.72
N LYS A 296 98.64 -68.99 -74.11
CA LYS A 296 99.34 -68.77 -75.39
C LYS A 296 100.77 -69.31 -75.26
N ILE A 297 100.95 -70.58 -75.66
CA ILE A 297 102.26 -71.23 -75.71
C ILE A 297 103.03 -70.67 -76.92
N SER A 298 104.06 -69.86 -76.68
CA SER A 298 104.97 -69.39 -77.73
C SER A 298 106.06 -70.45 -77.97
N MET A 299 105.95 -71.14 -79.10
CA MET A 299 106.95 -72.10 -79.58
C MET A 299 108.03 -71.33 -80.36
N TRP A 300 109.24 -71.23 -79.82
CA TRP A 300 110.36 -70.59 -80.50
C TRP A 300 111.00 -71.58 -81.49
N THR A 301 110.78 -71.37 -82.79
CA THR A 301 111.43 -72.11 -83.86
C THR A 301 112.45 -71.20 -84.57
N ASN A 302 113.74 -71.33 -84.24
CA ASN A 302 114.82 -70.71 -85.01
C ASN A 302 115.04 -71.49 -86.32
N GLY A 303 114.49 -70.98 -87.43
CA GLY A 303 114.78 -71.49 -88.77
C GLY A 303 115.92 -70.71 -89.43
N SER A 304 117.11 -71.29 -89.52
CA SER A 304 118.06 -71.01 -90.61
C SER A 304 118.75 -72.28 -91.07
N GLU A 305 118.56 -72.54 -92.35
CA GLU A 305 119.01 -73.64 -93.20
C GLU A 305 120.53 -73.59 -93.46
N VAL A 306 121.26 -74.71 -93.29
CA VAL A 306 122.39 -75.11 -94.15
C VAL A 306 122.43 -76.64 -94.19
N GLY A 307 122.06 -77.21 -95.33
CA GLY A 307 122.51 -78.54 -95.72
C GLY A 307 123.95 -78.48 -96.25
N SER A 308 124.69 -79.55 -95.94
CA SER A 308 125.98 -80.00 -96.50
C SER A 308 127.30 -79.36 -96.02
N GLY A 309 127.99 -80.11 -95.15
CA GLY A 309 129.38 -80.56 -95.33
C GLY A 309 130.52 -79.54 -95.33
N LEU A 310 131.51 -79.77 -94.45
CA LEU A 310 132.91 -79.30 -94.51
C LEU A 310 133.18 -77.90 -95.09
N GLY A 311 133.68 -76.99 -94.22
CA GLY A 311 134.72 -76.04 -94.62
C GLY A 311 134.53 -74.58 -94.18
N SER A 312 135.18 -74.24 -93.06
CA SER A 312 135.95 -73.01 -92.81
C SER A 312 135.34 -71.62 -93.10
N GLY A 313 135.21 -70.82 -92.02
CA GLY A 313 135.82 -69.48 -91.98
C GLY A 313 134.90 -68.25 -92.06
N ALA A 314 134.96 -67.43 -90.98
CA ALA A 314 134.65 -65.99 -90.88
C ALA A 314 133.15 -65.58 -90.94
N GLY A 315 132.65 -64.62 -90.16
CA GLY A 315 133.26 -63.65 -89.26
C GLY A 315 132.16 -62.88 -88.48
N ALA A 316 132.59 -62.11 -87.47
CA ALA A 316 131.82 -61.40 -86.45
C ALA A 316 130.61 -60.54 -86.92
N MET A 317 130.44 -60.32 -88.23
CA MET A 317 129.27 -59.62 -88.79
C MET A 317 127.98 -60.46 -88.73
N GLY A 318 128.08 -61.80 -88.70
CA GLY A 318 126.93 -62.71 -88.54
C GLY A 318 126.30 -62.69 -87.15
N GLN A 319 127.06 -62.36 -86.11
CA GLN A 319 126.57 -62.28 -84.73
C GLN A 319 125.81 -60.97 -84.48
N VAL A 320 126.24 -59.85 -85.07
CA VAL A 320 125.54 -58.56 -84.99
C VAL A 320 124.23 -58.59 -85.80
N ALA A 321 124.22 -59.26 -86.96
CA ALA A 321 123.00 -59.49 -87.73
C ALA A 321 121.98 -60.38 -86.99
N GLY A 322 122.45 -61.34 -86.18
CA GLY A 322 121.63 -62.12 -85.26
C GLY A 322 120.96 -61.25 -84.21
N LEU A 323 121.72 -60.41 -83.50
CA LEU A 323 121.17 -59.49 -82.48
C LEU A 323 120.16 -58.49 -83.07
N TYR A 324 120.40 -57.97 -84.27
CA TYR A 324 119.47 -57.05 -84.92
C TYR A 324 118.14 -57.70 -85.33
N LYS A 325 118.14 -59.00 -85.65
CA LYS A 325 116.91 -59.77 -85.91
C LYS A 325 116.15 -60.16 -84.64
N MET A 326 116.82 -60.18 -83.49
CA MET A 326 116.23 -60.54 -82.20
C MET A 326 115.56 -59.36 -81.47
N LEU A 327 115.93 -58.13 -81.84
CA LEU A 327 115.40 -56.92 -81.22
C LEU A 327 113.90 -56.67 -81.51
N PRO A 328 113.38 -56.77 -82.76
CA PRO A 328 111.97 -56.52 -83.02
C PRO A 328 111.01 -57.49 -82.29
N PRO A 329 111.28 -58.83 -82.26
CA PRO A 329 110.43 -59.76 -81.51
C PRO A 329 110.50 -59.56 -79.99
N LEU A 330 111.67 -59.22 -79.43
CA LEU A 330 111.79 -58.93 -77.99
C LEU A 330 111.01 -57.68 -77.59
N LEU A 331 111.01 -56.65 -78.42
CA LEU A 331 110.22 -55.46 -78.17
C LEU A 331 108.72 -55.73 -78.32
N ALA A 332 108.32 -56.58 -79.26
CA ALA A 332 106.93 -57.02 -79.38
C ALA A 332 106.45 -57.80 -78.15
N THR A 333 107.26 -58.74 -77.64
CA THR A 333 106.87 -59.49 -76.43
C THR A 333 106.83 -58.62 -75.18
N VAL A 334 107.76 -57.65 -75.04
CA VAL A 334 107.72 -56.68 -73.93
C VAL A 334 106.50 -55.77 -74.05
N GLN A 335 106.17 -55.28 -75.25
CA GLN A 335 104.98 -54.45 -75.48
C GLN A 335 103.69 -55.25 -75.21
N GLU A 336 103.60 -56.50 -75.65
CA GLU A 336 102.42 -57.36 -75.42
C GLU A 336 102.25 -57.77 -73.96
N GLN A 337 103.34 -57.91 -73.19
CA GLN A 337 103.27 -58.31 -71.77
C GLN A 337 103.16 -57.13 -70.80
N THR A 338 103.71 -55.96 -71.15
CA THR A 338 103.79 -54.81 -70.22
C THR A 338 103.01 -53.57 -70.70
N GLY A 339 102.58 -53.53 -71.96
CA GLY A 339 101.79 -52.43 -72.52
C GLY A 339 102.57 -51.13 -72.81
N MET A 340 103.90 -51.12 -72.65
CA MET A 340 104.73 -49.92 -72.91
C MET A 340 105.26 -49.88 -74.35
N LEU A 341 105.15 -48.71 -75.00
CA LEU A 341 105.68 -48.45 -76.35
C LEU A 341 107.18 -48.07 -76.29
N PRO A 342 108.03 -48.57 -77.21
CA PRO A 342 109.43 -48.15 -77.30
C PRO A 342 109.56 -46.68 -77.76
N PRO A 343 110.69 -46.00 -77.44
CA PRO A 343 110.90 -44.59 -77.77
C PRO A 343 110.84 -44.31 -79.28
N ALA A 344 110.23 -43.18 -79.67
CA ALA A 344 109.89 -42.85 -81.06
C ALA A 344 111.06 -42.83 -82.08
N TRP A 345 112.32 -42.69 -81.63
CA TRP A 345 113.49 -42.72 -82.53
C TRP A 345 113.89 -44.12 -83.00
N LEU A 346 113.28 -45.18 -82.44
CA LEU A 346 113.57 -46.58 -82.76
C LEU A 346 112.65 -47.18 -83.83
N GLY A 347 111.91 -46.32 -84.57
CA GLY A 347 111.10 -46.70 -85.73
C GLY A 347 109.73 -47.26 -85.37
N SER A 348 108.68 -46.66 -85.93
CA SER A 348 107.29 -47.10 -85.81
C SER A 348 107.05 -48.36 -86.65
N LEU A 349 106.59 -49.45 -86.02
CA LEU A 349 106.04 -50.60 -86.74
C LEU A 349 104.67 -50.22 -87.36
N PRO A 350 104.38 -50.59 -88.61
CA PRO A 350 103.05 -50.41 -89.19
C PRO A 350 102.05 -51.38 -88.52
N GLU A 351 100.98 -50.84 -87.96
CA GLU A 351 99.85 -51.60 -87.41
C GLU A 351 99.14 -52.38 -88.52
N SER A 352 99.16 -53.71 -88.45
CA SER A 352 98.25 -54.57 -89.20
C SER A 352 97.06 -54.91 -88.32
N SER A 353 95.92 -54.29 -88.60
CA SER A 353 94.63 -54.52 -87.97
C SER A 353 94.04 -55.88 -88.36
N GLU A 354 93.78 -56.72 -87.35
CA GLU A 354 92.61 -57.61 -87.25
C GLU A 354 92.35 -58.01 -85.79
#